data_AF-A0A254RHW3-F1
#
_entry.id   AF-A0A254RHW3-F1
#
_cell.length_a   1.000
_cell.length_b   1.000
_cell.length_c   1.000
_cell.angle_alpha   90.00
_cell.angle_beta   90.00
_cell.angle_gamma   90.00
#
_symmetry.space_group_name_H-M   'P 1'
#
loop_
_entity.id
_entity.type
_entity.pdbx_description
1 polymer ?
#
loop_
_entity_poly.entity_id
_entity_poly.type
_entity_poly.pdbx_seq_one_letter_code
_entity_poly.pdbx_strand_id
1 'polypeptide(L)'
;METKQVTKSVLAYDENGNHFWKDVVKEKFIFDDEDRIKIVAEYNAGRMTAAQIAEKYHLSSKQVLFSWMDKYLREESLSLENQDGDAMAKPPEERIRELELENKRLQKALEAETLRSRAFDTMIELAESKFNIPIRKKSGTKR
;
A
#
# COMPACT_ATOMS: atom_id res chain seq x y z
N MET A 1 -20.81 15.88 3.35
CA MET A 1 -20.88 16.27 4.78
C MET A 1 -22.20 16.96 5.11
N GLU A 2 -23.06 16.27 5.86
CA GLU A 2 -24.29 16.85 6.43
C GLU A 2 -24.09 17.13 7.93
N THR A 3 -24.69 18.20 8.45
CA THR A 3 -24.68 18.51 9.88
C THR A 3 -26.07 18.28 10.47
N LYS A 4 -26.15 17.50 11.54
CA LYS A 4 -27.38 17.39 12.36
C LYS A 4 -27.15 18.04 13.71
N GLN A 5 -28.11 18.84 14.16
CA GLN A 5 -28.11 19.36 15.52
C GLN A 5 -28.55 18.25 16.48
N VAL A 6 -27.76 18.01 17.52
CA VAL A 6 -28.04 17.03 18.56
C VAL A 6 -28.01 17.74 19.90
N THR A 7 -29.07 17.57 20.67
CA THR A 7 -29.15 18.08 22.05
C THR A 7 -28.37 17.17 22.97
N LYS A 8 -27.44 17.73 23.75
CA LYS A 8 -26.69 17.03 24.79
C LYS A 8 -26.89 17.73 26.13
N SER A 9 -27.26 16.98 27.15
CA SER A 9 -27.32 17.48 28.52
C SER A 9 -25.90 17.57 29.10
N VAL A 10 -25.55 18.75 29.60
CA VAL A 10 -24.23 19.06 30.19
C VAL A 10 -24.44 19.53 31.63
N LEU A 11 -23.56 19.10 32.52
CA LEU A 11 -23.54 19.54 33.91
C LEU A 11 -23.10 21.01 33.98
N ALA A 12 -23.89 21.85 34.65
CA ALA A 12 -23.61 23.25 34.92
C ALA A 12 -23.77 23.53 36.41
N TYR A 13 -23.10 24.58 36.91
CA TYR A 13 -23.15 25.00 38.30
C TYR A 13 -23.78 26.38 38.38
N ASP A 14 -24.65 26.59 39.37
CA ASP A 14 -25.17 27.91 39.69
C ASP A 14 -24.20 28.70 40.60
N GLU A 15 -24.56 29.94 40.91
CA GLU A 15 -23.79 30.86 41.77
C GLU A 15 -23.62 30.33 43.20
N ASN A 16 -24.46 29.38 43.62
CA ASN A 16 -24.48 28.76 44.93
C ASN A 16 -23.77 27.40 44.96
N GLY A 17 -23.20 26.96 43.85
CA GLY A 17 -22.50 25.68 43.71
C GLY A 17 -23.43 24.46 43.54
N ASN A 18 -24.74 24.65 43.39
CA ASN A 18 -25.65 23.58 43.03
C ASN A 18 -25.50 23.24 41.55
N HIS A 19 -25.50 21.95 41.25
CA HIS A 19 -25.38 21.47 39.88
C HIS A 19 -26.76 21.23 39.24
N PHE A 20 -26.90 21.60 37.98
CA PHE A 20 -28.08 21.32 37.16
C PHE A 20 -27.66 20.81 35.78
N TRP A 21 -28.53 20.02 35.17
CA TRP A 21 -28.36 19.61 33.78
C TRP A 21 -28.95 20.69 32.88
N LYS A 22 -28.15 21.21 31.95
CA LYS A 22 -28.64 22.09 30.89
C LYS A 22 -28.47 21.41 29.53
N ASP A 23 -29.48 21.58 28.69
CA ASP A 23 -29.43 21.09 27.32
C ASP A 23 -28.66 22.08 26.44
N VAL A 24 -27.61 21.57 25.80
CA VAL A 24 -26.78 22.33 24.86
C VAL A 24 -26.95 21.70 23.49
N VAL A 25 -27.31 22.53 22.50
CA VAL A 25 -27.37 22.12 21.10
C VAL A 25 -25.94 22.01 20.57
N LYS A 26 -25.55 20.84 20.07
CA LYS A 26 -24.24 20.59 19.46
C LYS A 26 -24.42 20.12 18.02
N GLU A 27 -23.63 20.66 17.10
CA GLU A 27 -23.57 20.17 15.73
C GLU A 27 -22.81 18.84 15.67
N LYS A 28 -23.43 17.84 15.04
CA LYS A 28 -22.85 16.53 14.74
C LYS A 28 -22.68 16.39 13.23
N PHE A 29 -21.45 16.26 12.79
CA PHE A 29 -21.12 15.97 11.41
C PHE A 29 -21.39 14.50 11.09
N ILE A 30 -22.09 14.26 9.98
CA ILE A 30 -22.33 12.93 9.43
C ILE A 30 -21.44 12.77 8.21
N PHE A 31 -20.61 11.74 8.27
CA PHE A 31 -19.73 11.33 7.19
C PHE A 31 -20.30 10.08 6.55
N ASP A 32 -20.46 10.12 5.24
CA ASP A 32 -20.72 8.94 4.43
C ASP A 32 -19.44 8.09 4.31
N ASP A 33 -19.56 6.84 3.85
CA ASP A 33 -18.41 5.95 3.70
C ASP A 33 -17.39 6.47 2.68
N GLU A 34 -17.81 7.14 1.60
CA GLU A 34 -16.87 7.83 0.69
C GLU A 34 -16.07 8.93 1.37
N ASP A 35 -16.73 9.77 2.19
CA ASP A 35 -16.09 10.85 2.92
C ASP A 35 -15.06 10.29 3.92
N ARG A 36 -15.42 9.20 4.63
CA ARG A 36 -14.53 8.51 5.56
C ARG A 36 -13.31 7.92 4.87
N ILE A 37 -13.49 7.27 3.71
CA ILE A 37 -12.38 6.70 2.92
C ILE A 37 -11.43 7.80 2.48
N LYS A 38 -11.95 8.94 1.97
CA LYS A 38 -11.12 10.09 1.58
C LYS A 38 -10.30 10.65 2.75
N ILE A 39 -10.92 10.79 3.93
CA ILE A 39 -10.25 11.28 5.14
C ILE A 39 -9.13 10.32 5.59
N VAL A 40 -9.40 9.01 5.59
CA VAL A 40 -8.40 7.99 5.96
C VAL A 40 -7.25 7.95 4.95
N ALA A 41 -7.54 8.06 3.64
CA ALA A 41 -6.52 8.12 2.60
C ALA A 41 -5.63 9.37 2.74
N GLU A 42 -6.20 10.53 3.08
CA GLU A 42 -5.44 11.75 3.33
C GLU A 42 -4.50 11.61 4.54
N TYR A 43 -4.96 10.95 5.60
CA TYR A 43 -4.11 10.61 6.75
C TYR A 43 -2.98 9.66 6.37
N ASN A 44 -3.27 8.60 5.60
CA ASN A 44 -2.28 7.62 5.16
C ASN A 44 -1.24 8.20 4.19
N ALA A 45 -1.59 9.26 3.45
CA ALA A 45 -0.64 10.03 2.65
C ALA A 45 0.40 10.79 3.49
N GLY A 46 0.27 10.80 4.83
CA GLY A 46 1.29 11.30 5.76
C GLY A 46 1.41 12.83 5.81
N ARG A 47 0.48 13.56 5.19
CA ARG A 47 0.56 15.04 5.08
C ARG A 47 0.15 15.77 6.37
N MET A 48 -0.65 15.12 7.22
CA MET A 48 -1.21 15.72 8.43
C MET A 48 -1.22 14.69 9.56
N THR A 49 -1.03 15.15 10.80
CA THR A 49 -1.18 14.32 11.99
C THR A 49 -2.66 14.00 12.25
N ALA A 50 -2.93 12.94 13.02
CA ALA A 50 -4.30 12.56 13.40
C ALA A 50 -5.04 13.69 14.14
N ALA A 51 -4.30 14.55 14.86
CA ALA A 51 -4.87 15.73 15.53
C ALA A 51 -5.37 16.77 14.52
N GLN A 52 -4.54 17.08 13.52
CA GLN A 52 -4.84 18.07 12.51
C GLN A 52 -5.97 17.60 11.58
N ILE A 53 -6.02 16.30 11.26
CA ILE A 53 -7.15 15.71 10.52
C ILE A 53 -8.45 15.80 11.33
N ALA A 54 -8.39 15.49 12.64
CA ALA A 54 -9.56 15.59 13.50
C ALA A 54 -10.08 17.03 13.61
N GLU A 55 -9.19 18.02 13.66
CA GLU A 55 -9.57 19.43 13.66
C GLU A 55 -10.15 19.86 12.31
N LYS A 56 -9.47 19.56 11.21
CA LYS A 56 -9.88 19.92 9.83
C LYS A 56 -11.26 19.40 9.46
N TYR A 57 -11.56 18.16 9.86
CA TYR A 57 -12.83 17.50 9.55
C TYR A 57 -13.80 17.51 10.75
N HIS A 58 -13.54 18.28 11.81
CA HIS A 58 -14.39 18.34 13.01
C HIS A 58 -14.77 16.96 13.59
N LEU A 59 -13.82 16.02 13.55
CA LEU A 59 -13.98 14.72 14.15
C LEU A 59 -14.06 14.86 15.68
N SER A 60 -14.92 14.06 16.30
CA SER A 60 -15.11 14.11 17.75
C SER A 60 -13.85 13.70 18.54
N SER A 61 -12.99 12.86 17.95
CA SER A 61 -11.72 12.43 18.54
C SER A 61 -10.83 11.80 17.47
N LYS A 62 -9.51 11.77 17.70
CA LYS A 62 -8.54 10.99 16.89
C LYS A 62 -8.90 9.50 16.85
N GLN A 63 -9.56 8.98 17.89
CA GLN A 63 -10.02 7.60 17.96
C GLN A 63 -11.07 7.27 16.88
N VAL A 64 -11.87 8.25 16.45
CA VAL A 64 -12.85 8.04 15.37
C VAL A 64 -12.13 7.73 14.06
N LEU A 65 -11.05 8.46 13.77
CA LEU A 65 -10.20 8.21 12.61
C LEU A 65 -9.55 6.81 12.67
N PHE A 66 -9.02 6.41 13.82
CA PHE A 66 -8.44 5.08 14.01
C PHE A 66 -9.47 3.97 13.87
N SER A 67 -10.69 4.16 14.39
CA SER A 67 -11.79 3.20 14.23
C SER A 67 -12.20 3.02 12.78
N TRP A 68 -12.24 4.10 11.98
CA TRP A 68 -12.50 4.01 10.55
C TRP A 68 -11.38 3.29 9.81
N MET A 69 -10.13 3.63 10.10
CA MET A 69 -8.97 2.97 9.52
C MET A 69 -8.97 1.47 9.81
N ASP A 70 -9.23 1.08 11.04
CA ASP A 70 -9.33 -0.31 11.49
C ASP A 70 -10.53 -1.05 10.84
N LYS A 71 -11.65 -0.37 10.61
CA LYS A 71 -12.77 -0.89 9.81
C LYS A 71 -12.34 -1.16 8.36
N TYR A 72 -11.72 -0.19 7.70
CA TYR A 72 -11.32 -0.34 6.29
C TYR A 72 -10.17 -1.32 6.09
N LEU A 73 -9.23 -1.42 7.04
CA LEU A 73 -8.19 -2.46 7.04
C LEU A 73 -8.80 -3.86 7.10
N ARG A 74 -9.84 -4.06 7.93
CA ARG A 74 -10.58 -5.33 8.00
C ARG A 74 -11.40 -5.61 6.75
N GLU A 75 -12.05 -4.61 6.18
CA GLU A 75 -12.83 -4.78 4.95
C GLU A 75 -11.92 -5.07 3.75
N GLU A 76 -10.74 -4.46 3.68
CA GLU A 76 -9.72 -4.77 2.68
C GLU A 76 -9.13 -6.17 2.89
N SER A 77 -8.83 -6.58 4.14
CA SER A 77 -8.37 -7.95 4.41
C SER A 77 -9.42 -9.00 4.05
N LEU A 78 -10.69 -8.75 4.35
CA LEU A 78 -11.80 -9.63 3.96
C LEU A 78 -11.99 -9.65 2.43
N SER A 79 -11.75 -8.53 1.75
CA SER A 79 -11.83 -8.46 0.28
C SER A 79 -10.68 -9.22 -0.39
N LEU A 80 -9.48 -9.21 0.21
CA LEU A 80 -8.32 -9.98 -0.24
C LEU A 80 -8.46 -11.48 0.04
N GLU A 81 -8.97 -11.86 1.22
CA GLU A 81 -9.26 -13.27 1.55
C GLU A 81 -10.26 -13.91 0.57
N ASN A 82 -11.18 -13.13 -0.01
CA ASN A 82 -12.10 -13.61 -1.03
C ASN A 82 -11.49 -13.70 -2.45
N GLN A 83 -10.34 -13.07 -2.71
CA GLN A 83 -9.62 -13.16 -3.99
C GLN A 83 -8.51 -14.23 -3.96
N ASP A 84 -7.95 -14.53 -2.79
CA ASP A 84 -6.83 -15.47 -2.61
C ASP A 84 -7.28 -16.90 -2.24
N GLY A 85 -8.59 -17.17 -2.25
CA GLY A 85 -9.18 -18.47 -1.89
C GLY A 85 -8.73 -19.67 -2.74
N ASP A 86 -7.96 -19.45 -3.81
CA ASP A 86 -7.43 -20.51 -4.69
C ASP A 86 -5.89 -20.63 -4.67
N ALA A 87 -5.18 -19.66 -4.06
CA ALA A 87 -3.71 -19.66 -4.02
C ALA A 87 -3.11 -20.42 -2.83
N MET A 88 -3.89 -20.63 -1.76
CA MET A 88 -3.42 -21.24 -0.50
C MET A 88 -3.89 -22.70 -0.31
N ALA A 89 -4.50 -23.31 -1.32
CA ALA A 89 -5.02 -24.68 -1.24
C ALA A 89 -3.91 -25.77 -1.32
N LYS A 90 -2.69 -25.42 -1.72
CA LYS A 90 -1.56 -26.37 -1.77
C LYS A 90 -0.74 -26.32 -0.48
N PRO A 91 -0.37 -27.48 0.10
CA PRO A 91 0.46 -27.51 1.29
C PRO A 91 1.79 -26.78 1.03
N PRO A 92 2.34 -26.03 2.02
CA PRO A 92 3.56 -25.23 1.84
C PRO A 92 4.74 -26.00 1.21
N GLU A 93 4.85 -27.29 1.51
CA GLU A 93 5.91 -28.16 0.98
C GLU A 93 5.82 -28.39 -0.54
N GLU A 94 4.61 -28.56 -1.08
CA GLU A 94 4.41 -28.75 -2.53
C GLU A 94 4.71 -27.46 -3.29
N ARG A 95 4.35 -26.31 -2.71
CA ARG A 95 4.67 -25.01 -3.28
C ARG A 95 6.17 -24.75 -3.32
N ILE A 96 6.89 -25.11 -2.25
CA ILE A 96 8.36 -25.00 -2.20
C ILE A 96 8.99 -25.84 -3.31
N ARG A 97 8.55 -27.09 -3.47
CA ARG A 97 9.06 -27.98 -4.54
C ARG A 97 8.80 -27.44 -5.94
N GLU A 98 7.61 -26.91 -6.20
CA GLU A 98 7.26 -26.30 -7.49
C GLU A 98 8.15 -25.09 -7.79
N LEU A 99 8.35 -24.22 -6.80
CA LEU A 99 9.23 -23.04 -6.91
C LEU A 99 10.69 -23.42 -7.10
N GLU A 100 11.17 -24.47 -6.44
CA GLU A 100 12.54 -25.00 -6.62
C GLU A 100 12.73 -25.57 -8.03
N LEU A 101 11.74 -26.29 -8.55
CA LEU A 101 11.78 -26.83 -9.90
C LEU A 101 11.85 -25.72 -10.95
N GLU A 102 11.05 -24.67 -10.78
CA GLU A 102 11.06 -23.52 -11.68
C GLU A 102 12.38 -22.75 -11.57
N ASN A 103 12.91 -22.52 -10.37
CA ASN A 103 14.23 -21.91 -10.18
C ASN A 103 15.32 -22.70 -10.91
N LYS A 104 15.31 -24.03 -10.80
CA LYS A 104 16.27 -24.90 -11.48
C LYS A 104 16.13 -24.81 -13.01
N ARG A 105 14.90 -24.74 -13.53
CA ARG A 105 14.63 -24.57 -14.96
C ARG A 105 15.18 -23.23 -15.47
N LEU A 106 14.89 -22.15 -14.75
CA LEU A 106 15.36 -20.80 -15.07
C LEU A 106 16.88 -20.69 -15.01
N GLN A 107 17.52 -21.25 -13.99
CA GLN A 107 18.98 -21.29 -13.89
C GLN A 107 19.63 -22.01 -15.07
N LYS A 108 19.08 -23.15 -15.48
CA LYS A 108 19.60 -23.90 -16.63
C LYS A 108 19.45 -23.12 -17.95
N ALA A 109 18.32 -22.43 -18.14
CA ALA A 109 18.11 -21.59 -19.31
C ALA A 109 19.10 -20.40 -19.33
N LEU A 110 19.32 -19.78 -18.17
CA LEU A 110 20.29 -18.70 -18.01
C LEU A 110 21.71 -19.18 -18.33
N GLU A 111 22.12 -20.33 -17.79
CA GLU A 111 23.44 -20.90 -18.05
C GLU A 111 23.65 -21.18 -19.55
N ALA A 112 22.66 -21.76 -20.22
CA ALA A 112 22.74 -22.02 -21.65
C ALA A 112 22.89 -20.73 -22.48
N GLU A 113 22.13 -19.69 -22.13
CA GLU A 113 22.20 -18.41 -22.86
C GLU A 113 23.50 -17.65 -22.58
N THR A 114 24.01 -17.69 -21.35
CA THR A 114 25.32 -17.11 -21.00
C THR A 114 26.46 -17.83 -21.73
N LEU A 115 26.42 -19.16 -21.79
CA LEU A 115 27.41 -19.95 -22.54
C LEU A 115 27.34 -19.62 -24.03
N ARG A 116 26.13 -19.53 -24.59
CA ARG A 116 25.91 -19.15 -25.99
C ARG A 116 26.47 -17.76 -26.30
N SER A 117 26.15 -16.78 -25.45
CA SER A 117 26.63 -15.40 -25.59
C SER A 117 28.16 -15.36 -25.58
N ARG A 118 28.78 -16.02 -24.59
CA ARG A 118 30.24 -16.12 -24.47
C ARG A 118 30.87 -16.82 -25.67
N ALA A 119 30.26 -17.89 -26.19
CA ALA A 119 30.75 -18.57 -27.37
C ALA A 119 30.76 -17.65 -28.60
N PHE A 120 29.71 -16.84 -28.78
CA PHE A 120 29.68 -15.85 -29.86
C PHE A 120 30.74 -14.77 -29.70
N ASP A 121 30.96 -14.25 -28.49
CA ASP A 121 32.02 -13.27 -28.23
C ASP A 121 33.39 -13.83 -28.61
N THR A 122 33.71 -15.06 -28.20
CA THR A 122 34.98 -15.71 -28.56
C THR A 122 35.12 -15.97 -30.05
N MET A 123 34.01 -16.32 -30.74
CA MET A 123 34.02 -16.52 -32.18
C MET A 123 34.29 -15.23 -32.93
N ILE A 124 33.74 -14.11 -32.45
CA ILE A 124 34.00 -12.77 -32.98
C ILE A 124 35.49 -12.43 -32.82
N GLU A 125 36.06 -12.62 -31.62
CA GLU A 125 37.49 -12.37 -31.37
C GLU A 125 38.41 -13.19 -32.30
N LEU A 126 38.11 -14.47 -32.47
CA LEU A 126 38.87 -15.36 -33.36
C LEU A 126 38.75 -14.91 -34.83
N ALA A 127 37.56 -14.51 -35.28
CA ALA A 127 37.36 -14.04 -36.64
C ALA A 127 38.08 -12.70 -36.90
N GLU A 128 37.99 -11.74 -35.97
CA GLU A 128 38.69 -10.46 -36.05
C GLU A 128 40.21 -10.66 -36.09
N SER A 129 40.75 -11.55 -35.25
CA SER A 129 42.20 -11.83 -35.22
C SER A 129 42.70 -12.53 -36.49
N LYS A 130 41.94 -13.49 -37.03
CA LYS A 130 42.38 -14.32 -38.17
C LYS A 130 42.21 -13.64 -39.52
N PHE A 131 41.13 -12.88 -39.69
CA PHE A 131 40.81 -12.22 -40.95
C PHE A 131 41.12 -10.72 -40.94
N ASN A 132 41.46 -10.14 -39.78
CA ASN A 132 41.84 -8.74 -39.60
C ASN A 132 40.77 -7.74 -40.11
N ILE A 133 39.50 -8.15 -40.05
CA ILE A 133 38.33 -7.35 -40.39
C ILE A 133 37.60 -7.03 -39.07
N PRO A 134 37.31 -5.76 -38.77
CA PRO A 134 36.57 -5.38 -37.57
C PRO A 134 35.08 -5.73 -37.72
N ILE A 135 34.57 -6.60 -36.86
CA ILE A 135 33.16 -7.05 -36.85
C ILE A 135 32.39 -6.28 -35.76
N ARG A 136 33.01 -6.07 -34.59
CA ARG A 136 32.44 -5.28 -33.50
C ARG A 136 32.57 -3.79 -33.79
N LYS A 137 31.50 -3.03 -33.54
CA LYS A 137 31.59 -1.56 -33.53
C LYS A 137 32.54 -1.13 -32.40
N LYS A 138 33.59 -0.39 -32.74
CA LYS A 138 34.38 0.34 -31.75
C LYS A 138 33.46 1.36 -31.08
N SER A 139 33.43 1.39 -29.75
CA SER A 139 32.69 2.40 -28.99
C SER A 139 33.22 3.78 -29.34
N GLY A 140 32.57 4.42 -30.32
CA GLY A 140 32.86 5.78 -30.71
C GLY A 140 32.19 6.73 -29.73
N THR A 141 32.91 7.21 -28.73
CA THR A 141 32.52 8.46 -28.08
C THR A 141 32.93 9.60 -29.00
N LYS A 142 31.96 10.30 -29.59
CA LYS A 142 32.19 11.58 -30.26
C LYS A 142 31.51 12.69 -29.45
N ARG A 143 32.28 13.17 -28.46
CA ARG A 143 32.10 14.37 -27.62
C ARG A 143 30.90 14.40 -26.68
#